data_AF-A0A967KCS4-F1
#
_entry.id   AF-A0A967KCS4-F1
#
_cell.length_a   1.000
_cell.length_b   1.000
_cell.length_c   1.000
_cell.angle_alpha   90.00
_cell.angle_beta   90.00
_cell.angle_gamma   90.00
#
_symmetry.space_group_name_H-M   'P 1'
#
loop_
_entity.id
_entity.type
_entity.pdbx_description
1 polymer ?
#
loop_
_entity_poly.entity_id
_entity_poly.type
_entity_poly.pdbx_seq_one_letter_code
_entity_poly.pdbx_strand_id
1 'polypeptide(L)'
;MHHFDINGRFGSQNEQGDSLEESLAPDEDLIMEQILENLNTTPIGKVLKRIASLPEVRKEKVLDVRRQLTEGKYDLSSRLDVALDKVLEDLAT
;
A
#
# COMPACT_ATOMS: atom_id res chain seq x y z
N MET A 1 2.99 -34.83 9.13
CA MET A 1 2.24 -33.57 9.27
C MET A 1 3.10 -32.62 10.08
N HIS A 2 3.61 -31.55 9.48
CA HIS A 2 4.42 -30.56 10.20
C HIS A 2 3.49 -29.50 10.80
N HIS A 3 3.56 -29.36 12.12
CA HIS A 3 2.87 -28.35 12.91
C HIS A 3 3.59 -27.01 12.71
N PHE A 4 2.93 -26.04 12.07
CA PHE A 4 3.44 -24.68 11.99
C PHE A 4 2.80 -23.87 13.13
N ASP A 5 3.57 -23.61 14.18
CA ASP A 5 3.20 -22.69 15.25
C ASP A 5 3.48 -21.24 14.82
N ILE A 6 2.42 -20.52 14.44
CA ILE A 6 2.45 -19.07 14.21
C ILE A 6 2.02 -18.40 15.51
N ASN A 7 2.87 -18.42 16.54
CA ASN A 7 2.64 -17.62 17.74
C ASN A 7 3.97 -17.28 18.40
N GLY A 8 4.50 -16.10 18.09
CA GLY A 8 5.62 -15.56 18.83
C GLY A 8 6.07 -14.22 18.29
N ARG A 9 5.76 -13.16 19.06
CA ARG A 9 6.55 -11.92 19.15
C ARG A 9 6.15 -10.74 18.25
N PHE A 10 4.90 -10.29 18.36
CA PHE A 10 4.64 -8.85 18.32
C PHE A 10 4.44 -8.35 19.75
N GLY A 11 5.57 -8.19 20.45
CA GLY A 11 5.64 -7.51 21.74
C GLY A 11 6.12 -6.09 21.51
N SER A 12 5.28 -5.11 21.82
CA SER A 12 5.58 -3.68 21.82
C SER A 12 6.71 -3.34 22.80
N GLN A 13 7.79 -2.68 22.34
CA GLN A 13 8.61 -1.79 23.19
C GLN A 13 9.12 -0.61 22.37
N ASN A 14 8.84 0.60 22.89
CA ASN A 14 9.32 1.89 22.43
C ASN A 14 10.76 2.15 22.92
N GLU A 15 11.49 2.97 22.15
CA GLU A 15 12.68 3.77 22.51
C GLU A 15 13.99 3.07 22.94
N GLN A 16 14.99 3.05 22.03
CA GLN A 16 16.31 3.69 22.20
C GLN A 16 17.31 3.27 21.10
N GLY A 17 18.11 4.24 20.62
CA GLY A 17 19.46 3.98 20.11
C GLY A 17 19.62 4.04 18.60
N ASP A 18 20.04 5.19 18.10
CA ASP A 18 20.69 5.35 16.80
C ASP A 18 21.99 4.53 16.76
N SER A 19 21.93 3.38 16.09
CA SER A 19 23.06 2.74 15.41
C SER A 19 22.47 1.77 14.41
N LEU A 20 22.27 2.27 13.19
CA LEU A 20 22.13 1.45 12.00
C LEU A 20 23.50 0.82 11.68
N GLU A 21 24.01 0.01 12.62
CA GLU A 21 25.07 -0.94 12.31
C GLU A 21 24.35 -2.11 11.65
N GLU A 22 24.33 -2.05 10.33
CA GLU A 22 23.79 -3.05 9.43
C GLU A 22 24.34 -4.42 9.82
N SER A 23 23.50 -5.19 10.52
CA SER A 23 23.75 -6.61 10.82
C SER A 23 23.69 -7.36 9.50
N LEU A 24 24.78 -7.33 8.73
CA LEU A 24 25.00 -8.18 7.55
C LEU A 24 25.28 -9.62 8.01
N ALA A 25 24.43 -10.15 8.89
CA ALA A 25 24.50 -11.53 9.28
C ALA A 25 24.11 -12.36 8.04
N PRO A 26 24.95 -13.31 7.59
CA PRO A 26 24.72 -14.08 6.36
C PRO A 26 23.37 -14.83 6.35
N ASP A 27 22.79 -15.07 7.52
CA ASP A 27 21.48 -15.68 7.67
C ASP A 27 20.33 -14.75 7.23
N GLU A 28 20.48 -13.43 7.37
CA GLU A 28 19.48 -12.44 6.97
C GLU A 28 19.38 -12.35 5.44
N ASP A 29 20.53 -12.43 4.73
CA ASP A 29 20.60 -12.45 3.27
C ASP A 29 19.88 -13.68 2.69
N LEU A 30 20.09 -14.86 3.29
CA LEU A 30 19.42 -16.10 2.86
C LEU A 30 17.91 -16.04 3.06
N ILE A 31 17.44 -15.42 4.15
CA ILE A 31 16.01 -15.22 4.41
C ILE A 31 15.42 -14.26 3.37
N MET A 32 16.12 -13.18 3.04
CA MET A 32 15.69 -12.22 2.03
C MET A 32 15.54 -12.88 0.65
N GLU A 33 16.53 -13.66 0.22
CA GLU A 33 16.49 -14.40 -1.04
C GLU A 33 15.28 -15.33 -1.12
N GLN A 34 15.03 -16.08 -0.04
CA GLN A 34 13.89 -16.98 0.04
C GLN A 34 12.54 -16.24 -0.03
N ILE A 35 12.44 -15.05 0.58
CA ILE A 35 11.25 -14.20 0.49
C ILE A 35 11.06 -13.70 -0.95
N LEU A 36 12.12 -13.22 -1.60
CA LEU A 36 12.07 -12.74 -2.98
C LEU A 36 11.70 -13.85 -3.98
N GLU A 37 12.21 -15.06 -3.76
CA GLU A 37 11.82 -16.24 -4.54
C GLU A 37 10.32 -16.53 -4.34
N ASN A 38 9.87 -16.62 -3.09
CA ASN A 38 8.49 -16.93 -2.75
C ASN A 38 7.49 -15.88 -3.25
N LEU A 39 7.88 -14.60 -3.30
CA LEU A 39 7.10 -13.52 -3.88
C LEU A 39 6.76 -13.77 -5.35
N ASN A 40 7.62 -14.47 -6.10
CA ASN A 40 7.43 -14.70 -7.53
C ASN A 40 6.87 -16.10 -7.84
N THR A 41 7.13 -17.10 -7.00
CA THR A 41 6.79 -18.50 -7.28
C THR A 41 5.46 -18.93 -6.66
N THR A 42 5.14 -18.44 -5.46
CA THR A 42 3.95 -18.89 -4.72
C THR A 42 2.68 -18.15 -5.15
N PRO A 43 1.48 -18.77 -5.02
CA PRO A 43 0.21 -18.08 -5.27
C PRO A 43 0.02 -16.85 -4.38
N ILE A 44 0.38 -16.94 -3.10
CA ILE A 44 0.27 -15.82 -2.15
C ILE A 44 1.25 -14.70 -2.50
N GLY A 45 2.49 -15.02 -2.87
CA GLY A 45 3.49 -14.06 -3.31
C GLY A 45 3.03 -13.26 -4.53
N LYS A 46 2.43 -13.94 -5.52
CA LYS A 46 1.84 -13.29 -6.70
C LYS A 46 0.70 -12.34 -6.32
N VAL A 47 -0.11 -12.68 -5.34
CA VAL A 47 -1.18 -11.80 -4.82
C VAL A 47 -0.58 -10.59 -4.10
N LEU A 48 0.40 -10.80 -3.21
CA LEU A 48 1.08 -9.70 -2.52
C LEU A 48 1.76 -8.74 -3.50
N LYS A 49 2.40 -9.26 -4.55
CA LYS A 49 2.99 -8.46 -5.64
C LYS A 49 1.95 -7.60 -6.36
N ARG A 50 0.76 -8.16 -6.63
CA ARG A 50 -0.37 -7.41 -7.22
C ARG A 50 -0.91 -6.34 -6.28
N ILE A 51 -1.03 -6.64 -4.99
CA ILE A 51 -1.48 -5.67 -3.97
C ILE A 51 -0.46 -4.51 -3.88
N ALA A 52 0.83 -4.82 -3.85
CA ALA A 52 1.89 -3.82 -3.80
C ALA A 52 1.96 -2.95 -5.08
N SER A 53 1.48 -3.46 -6.22
CA SER A 53 1.38 -2.66 -7.45
C SER A 53 0.09 -1.86 -7.57
N LEU A 54 -0.85 -1.99 -6.62
CA LEU A 54 -2.05 -1.16 -6.64
C LEU A 54 -1.64 0.28 -6.35
N PRO A 55 -2.17 1.27 -7.08
CA PRO A 55 -1.91 2.66 -6.78
C PRO A 55 -2.40 2.98 -5.37
N GLU A 56 -1.70 3.88 -4.68
CA GLU A 56 -2.17 4.39 -3.42
C GLU A 56 -3.48 5.16 -3.65
N VAL A 57 -4.58 4.65 -3.10
CA VAL A 57 -5.88 5.32 -3.14
C VAL A 57 -6.12 5.98 -1.80
N ARG A 58 -6.34 7.30 -1.81
CA ARG A 58 -6.84 8.08 -0.66
C ARG A 58 -8.29 7.68 -0.34
N LYS A 59 -8.46 6.50 0.25
CA LYS A 59 -9.75 5.82 0.44
C LYS A 59 -10.76 6.71 1.17
N GLU A 60 -10.33 7.43 2.19
CA GLU A 60 -11.13 8.31 3.02
C GLU A 60 -11.76 9.41 2.18
N LYS A 61 -10.96 10.07 1.32
CA LYS A 61 -11.42 11.11 0.41
C LYS A 61 -12.41 10.56 -0.61
N VAL A 62 -12.15 9.36 -1.16
CA VAL A 62 -13.05 8.73 -2.14
C VAL A 62 -14.40 8.41 -1.49
N LEU A 63 -14.40 7.82 -0.30
CA LEU A 63 -15.63 7.48 0.42
C LEU A 63 -16.42 8.72 0.82
N ASP A 64 -15.75 9.77 1.28
CA ASP A 64 -16.38 11.04 1.61
C ASP A 64 -17.06 11.69 0.40
N VAL A 65 -16.35 11.81 -0.73
CA VAL A 65 -16.93 12.36 -1.96
C VAL A 65 -18.11 11.51 -2.46
N ARG A 66 -17.99 10.17 -2.43
CA ARG A 66 -19.10 9.28 -2.80
C ARG A 66 -20.34 9.52 -1.94
N ARG A 67 -20.16 9.66 -0.63
CA ARG A 67 -21.26 9.98 0.28
C ARG A 67 -21.89 11.33 -0.08
N GLN A 68 -21.09 12.38 -0.29
CA GLN A 68 -21.60 13.70 -0.66
C GLN A 68 -22.39 13.68 -1.98
N LEU A 69 -21.94 12.91 -2.97
CA LEU A 69 -22.66 12.72 -4.23
C LEU A 69 -24.01 12.02 -4.01
N THR A 70 -24.03 10.92 -3.25
CA THR A 70 -25.26 10.18 -2.92
C THR A 70 -26.26 11.05 -2.14
N GLU A 71 -25.77 11.90 -1.24
CA GLU A 71 -26.59 12.80 -0.44
C GLU A 71 -26.99 14.09 -1.18
N GLY A 72 -26.50 14.32 -2.40
CA GLY A 72 -26.74 15.54 -3.16
C GLY A 72 -26.10 16.80 -2.55
N LYS A 73 -25.15 16.63 -1.63
CA LYS A 73 -24.42 17.72 -0.94
C LYS A 73 -23.09 18.08 -1.61
N TYR A 74 -22.74 17.36 -2.66
CA TYR A 74 -21.53 17.63 -3.40
C TYR A 74 -21.67 18.95 -4.18
N ASP A 75 -20.85 19.93 -3.86
CA ASP A 75 -20.84 21.20 -4.59
C ASP A 75 -20.16 21.02 -5.96
N LEU A 76 -21.00 20.88 -6.98
CA LEU A 76 -20.58 20.78 -8.37
C LEU A 76 -20.10 22.13 -8.91
N SER A 77 -20.71 23.23 -8.47
CA SER A 77 -20.51 24.55 -9.06
C SER A 77 -19.08 25.06 -8.86
N SER A 78 -18.53 24.94 -7.65
CA SER A 78 -17.13 25.32 -7.36
C SER A 78 -16.07 24.42 -7.98
N ARG A 79 -16.48 23.27 -8.53
CA ARG A 79 -15.57 22.26 -9.07
C ARG A 79 -15.67 22.09 -10.58
N LEU A 80 -16.62 22.76 -11.22
CA LEU A 80 -16.83 22.67 -12.66
C LEU A 80 -15.65 23.28 -13.43
N ASP A 81 -15.11 24.42 -12.97
CA ASP A 81 -13.97 25.08 -13.59
C ASP A 81 -12.74 24.16 -13.63
N VAL A 82 -12.46 23.50 -12.51
CA VAL A 82 -11.35 22.53 -12.41
C VAL A 82 -11.58 21.32 -13.33
N ALA A 83 -12.82 20.85 -13.45
CA ALA A 83 -13.14 19.75 -14.35
C ALA A 83 -12.97 20.15 -15.82
N LEU A 84 -13.39 21.37 -16.18
CA LEU A 84 -13.22 21.91 -17.53
C LEU A 84 -11.74 22.06 -17.88
N ASP A 85 -10.93 22.65 -16.99
CA ASP A 85 -9.49 22.79 -17.19
C ASP A 85 -8.82 21.45 -17.46
N LYS A 86 -9.19 20.41 -16.71
CA LYS A 86 -8.66 19.05 -16.88
C LYS A 86 -9.06 18.43 -18.23
N VAL A 87 -10.31 18.60 -18.64
CA VAL A 87 -10.77 18.12 -19.95
C VAL A 87 -10.05 18.83 -21.09
N LEU A 88 -9.82 20.14 -20.96
CA LEU A 88 -9.08 20.92 -21.96
C LEU A 88 -7.61 20.50 -22.04
N GLU A 89 -6.97 20.24 -20.90
CA GLU A 89 -5.60 19.70 -20.83
C GLU A 89 -5.51 18.34 -21.55
N ASP A 90 -6.44 17.42 -21.26
CA ASP A 90 -6.47 16.08 -21.88
C ASP A 90 -6.68 16.15 -23.41
N LEU A 91 -7.50 17.08 -23.91
CA LEU A 91 -7.78 17.24 -25.34
C LEU A 91 -6.67 17.95 -26.12
N ALA A 92 -5.83 18.71 -25.43
CA ALA A 92 -4.70 19.42 -26.03
C ALA A 92 -3.44 18.54 -26.16
N THR A 93 -3.52 17.28 -25.69
CA THR A 93 -2.44 16.27 -25.76
C THR A 93 -2.69 15.30 -26.91
#